data_AF-A0A4S4L4P7-F1
#
_entry.id   AF-A0A4S4L4P7-F1
#
_cell.length_a   1.000
_cell.length_b   1.000
_cell.length_c   1.000
_cell.angle_alpha   90.00
_cell.angle_beta   90.00
_cell.angle_gamma   90.00
#
_symmetry.space_group_name_H-M   'P 1'
#
loop_
_entity.id
_entity.type
_entity.pdbx_description
1 polymer ?
#
loop_
_entity_poly.entity_id
_entity_poly.type
_entity_poly.pdbx_seq_one_letter_code
_entity_poly.pdbx_strand_id
1 'polypeptide(L)'
;MTISLDPEARQKLIDAVRSFVHEAPKWRRKLVEWLRVLGYANWGLNVAPLLRPALQSAWEKTRDKKLIRAGIAINKDVTRDLLWFARMFERSNGIVILQARDWSPEDADLVLYTDASLSGLGFWCPLRWEGFMSPLPSPPQGTETIFWFEALTVLSALIYATTLDPPPTTLAIFTDNLNTVQIFESMSAHGAYNLILLSAIEQLIEHHIDLRVLHIAGDVNIVADSLSRGLMATALRYASGLHISPFIPPRDALGATWMHAFPIAPSEDTLSFYIVYMSHHIQPDSVATYLSGICNRLQPFFPHVWQTRAAPLVSRTLAGCVKLYKTSTNRKRPLSVEDLSYVASLCPHPSHDDKLFHALLHCGFFALHRLRELVMPDRAALRDWRKVIKCSSVTAYASSFGYHLPYHKGDRFFEGNTIIILSQDEADPLPIFNAYLSSRDSLFRLRPALWLTSTGTPPTRAWFLRRLRAIFSH
;
A
#
# COMPACT_ATOMS: atom_id res chain seq x y z
N MET A 1 38.25 -11.21 -20.17
CA MET A 1 38.53 -12.12 -19.03
C MET A 1 37.20 -12.33 -18.32
N THR A 2 36.74 -13.56 -18.18
CA THR A 2 35.43 -13.84 -17.57
C THR A 2 35.63 -14.29 -16.13
N ILE A 3 35.22 -13.47 -15.17
CA ILE A 3 35.18 -13.85 -13.76
C ILE A 3 33.72 -14.20 -13.45
N SER A 4 33.45 -15.45 -13.08
CA SER A 4 32.12 -15.90 -12.68
C SER A 4 32.15 -16.41 -11.25
N LEU A 5 31.01 -16.35 -10.59
CA LEU A 5 30.82 -16.98 -9.28
C LEU A 5 30.73 -18.49 -9.42
N ASP A 6 31.38 -19.18 -8.50
CA ASP A 6 31.15 -20.60 -8.29
C ASP A 6 29.64 -20.87 -8.13
N PRO A 7 29.07 -21.88 -8.83
CA PRO A 7 27.63 -22.14 -8.81
C PRO A 7 27.05 -22.34 -7.40
N GLU A 8 27.81 -22.96 -6.49
CA GLU A 8 27.39 -23.18 -5.11
C GLU A 8 27.38 -21.86 -4.33
N ALA A 9 28.43 -21.04 -4.50
CA ALA A 9 28.51 -19.71 -3.88
C ALA A 9 27.40 -18.77 -4.38
N ARG A 10 27.05 -18.86 -5.66
CA ARG A 10 25.92 -18.12 -6.26
C ARG A 10 24.59 -18.55 -5.66
N GLN A 11 24.35 -19.86 -5.55
CA GLN A 11 23.11 -20.37 -4.97
C GLN A 11 22.96 -19.95 -3.50
N LYS A 12 24.05 -20.04 -2.71
CA LYS A 12 24.08 -19.56 -1.32
C LYS A 12 23.74 -18.08 -1.20
N LEU A 13 24.21 -17.24 -2.13
CA LEU A 13 23.88 -15.81 -2.16
C LEU A 13 22.39 -15.59 -2.44
N ILE A 14 21.84 -16.26 -3.45
CA ILE A 14 20.42 -16.18 -3.81
C ILE A 14 19.54 -16.60 -2.63
N ASP A 15 19.87 -17.73 -1.99
CA ASP A 15 19.12 -18.28 -0.87
C ASP A 15 19.20 -17.37 0.37
N ALA A 16 20.38 -16.81 0.65
CA ALA A 16 20.55 -15.87 1.75
C ALA A 16 19.68 -14.61 1.58
N VAL A 17 19.61 -14.06 0.36
CA VAL A 17 18.79 -12.89 0.05
C VAL A 17 17.29 -13.23 0.12
N ARG A 18 16.86 -14.37 -0.46
CA ARG A 18 15.47 -14.83 -0.42
C ARG A 18 15.00 -15.11 1.01
N SER A 19 15.78 -15.85 1.79
CA SER A 19 15.49 -16.16 3.20
C SER A 19 15.39 -14.89 4.03
N PHE A 20 16.29 -13.93 3.83
CA PHE A 20 16.26 -12.64 4.52
C PHE A 20 14.91 -11.91 4.37
N VAL A 21 14.38 -11.90 3.14
CA VAL A 21 13.12 -11.24 2.79
C VAL A 21 11.91 -12.07 3.23
N HIS A 22 11.85 -13.36 2.89
CA HIS A 22 10.65 -14.19 3.05
C HIS A 22 10.44 -14.69 4.49
N GLU A 23 11.51 -15.02 5.21
CA GLU A 23 11.43 -15.59 6.56
C GLU A 23 11.48 -14.51 7.66
N ALA A 24 11.26 -13.24 7.30
CA ALA A 24 11.33 -12.13 8.26
C ALA A 24 10.14 -12.15 9.24
N PRO A 25 10.35 -12.35 10.55
CA PRO A 25 9.27 -12.36 11.52
C PRO A 25 8.61 -10.99 11.60
N LYS A 26 7.31 -10.93 11.30
CA LYS A 26 6.53 -9.67 11.22
C LYS A 26 7.16 -8.63 10.28
N TRP A 27 7.83 -9.08 9.21
CA TRP A 27 8.55 -8.23 8.25
C TRP A 27 9.64 -7.36 8.88
N ARG A 28 10.25 -7.81 9.98
CA ARG A 28 11.36 -7.10 10.65
C ARG A 28 12.56 -8.02 10.83
N ARG A 29 13.76 -7.46 10.63
CA ARG A 29 15.05 -8.14 10.84
C ARG A 29 15.95 -7.25 11.70
N LYS A 30 16.80 -7.84 12.53
CA LYS A 30 17.77 -7.12 13.35
C LYS A 30 18.80 -6.46 12.44
N LEU A 31 19.33 -5.28 12.81
CA LEU A 31 20.35 -4.60 12.02
C LEU A 31 21.56 -5.50 11.69
N VAL A 32 21.98 -6.39 12.59
CA VAL A 32 23.04 -7.38 12.29
C VAL A 32 22.71 -8.29 11.10
N GLU A 33 21.45 -8.69 10.94
CA GLU A 33 21.01 -9.54 9.83
C GLU A 33 21.03 -8.76 8.52
N TRP A 34 20.63 -7.47 8.56
CA TRP A 34 20.73 -6.57 7.41
C TRP A 34 22.18 -6.41 6.94
N LEU A 35 23.10 -6.12 7.88
CA LEU A 35 24.51 -5.92 7.56
C LEU A 35 25.17 -7.18 7.02
N ARG A 36 24.78 -8.37 7.51
CA ARG A 36 25.29 -9.65 6.97
C ARG A 36 24.87 -9.87 5.52
N VAL A 37 23.59 -9.67 5.22
CA VAL A 37 23.06 -9.86 3.85
C VAL A 37 23.60 -8.79 2.91
N LEU A 38 23.68 -7.54 3.35
CA LEU A 38 24.30 -6.46 2.58
C LEU A 38 25.79 -6.71 2.33
N GLY A 39 26.53 -7.20 3.33
CA GLY A 39 27.93 -7.59 3.15
C GLY A 39 28.11 -8.70 2.14
N TYR A 40 27.25 -9.72 2.19
CA TYR A 40 27.30 -10.83 1.24
C TYR A 40 26.89 -10.41 -0.18
N ALA A 41 25.84 -9.60 -0.32
CA ALA A 41 25.43 -9.03 -1.59
C ALA A 41 26.49 -8.08 -2.18
N ASN A 42 27.13 -7.27 -1.33
CA ASN A 42 28.24 -6.40 -1.75
C ASN A 42 29.44 -7.20 -2.25
N TRP A 43 29.73 -8.36 -1.67
CA TRP A 43 30.71 -9.28 -2.23
C TRP A 43 30.31 -9.78 -3.62
N GLY A 44 29.03 -10.08 -3.84
CA GLY A 44 28.50 -10.45 -5.15
C GLY A 44 28.68 -9.34 -6.21
N LEU A 45 28.65 -8.07 -5.81
CA LEU A 45 28.89 -6.93 -6.72
C LEU A 45 30.31 -6.90 -7.30
N ASN A 46 31.30 -7.54 -6.68
CA ASN A 46 32.64 -7.65 -7.28
C ASN A 46 32.63 -8.40 -8.62
N VAL A 47 31.66 -9.30 -8.79
CA VAL A 47 31.45 -10.08 -10.02
C VAL A 47 30.35 -9.48 -10.89
N ALA A 48 29.46 -8.69 -10.27
CA ALA A 48 28.26 -8.15 -10.88
C ALA A 48 28.05 -6.64 -10.58
N PRO A 49 28.98 -5.75 -10.96
CA PRO A 49 28.94 -4.35 -10.54
C PRO A 49 27.67 -3.61 -11.03
N LEU A 50 27.11 -3.99 -12.18
CA LEU A 50 25.85 -3.44 -12.68
C LEU A 50 24.69 -3.64 -11.71
N LEU A 51 24.70 -4.66 -10.85
CA LEU A 51 23.58 -4.93 -9.93
C LEU A 51 23.56 -4.02 -8.69
N ARG A 52 24.52 -3.08 -8.58
CA ARG A 52 24.64 -2.14 -7.46
C ARG A 52 23.36 -1.37 -7.12
N PRO A 53 22.54 -0.88 -8.08
CA PRO A 53 21.29 -0.17 -7.77
C PRO A 53 20.33 -0.97 -6.89
N ALA A 54 20.37 -2.30 -6.97
CA ALA A 54 19.49 -3.17 -6.20
C ALA A 54 19.77 -3.17 -4.69
N LEU A 55 20.95 -2.72 -4.26
CA LEU A 55 21.29 -2.60 -2.83
C LEU A 55 20.96 -1.22 -2.25
N GLN A 56 20.62 -0.24 -3.10
CA GLN A 56 20.46 1.15 -2.67
C GLN A 56 19.36 1.32 -1.63
N SER A 57 18.18 0.75 -1.87
CA SER A 57 17.07 0.83 -0.92
C SER A 57 17.39 0.20 0.43
N ALA A 58 18.22 -0.85 0.46
CA ALA A 58 18.66 -1.50 1.69
C ALA A 58 19.75 -0.70 2.43
N TRP A 59 20.68 -0.05 1.70
CA TRP A 59 21.63 0.90 2.29
C TRP A 59 20.94 2.12 2.88
N GLU A 60 19.98 2.72 2.18
CA GLU A 60 19.16 3.80 2.71
C GLU A 60 18.40 3.37 3.97
N LYS A 61 17.83 2.16 3.96
CA LYS A 61 17.08 1.63 5.10
C LYS A 61 17.96 1.40 6.32
N THR A 62 19.24 1.15 6.14
CA THR A 62 20.20 0.87 7.22
C THR A 62 21.02 2.10 7.61
N ARG A 63 20.98 3.17 6.81
CA ARG A 63 21.67 4.43 7.04
C ARG A 63 21.36 4.99 8.43
N ASP A 64 22.41 5.45 9.12
CA ASP A 64 22.39 6.07 10.45
C ASP A 64 21.86 5.21 11.61
N LYS A 65 21.61 3.91 11.38
CA LYS A 65 21.15 3.00 12.44
C LYS A 65 22.34 2.40 13.16
N LYS A 66 22.40 2.62 14.48
CA LYS A 66 23.51 2.15 15.34
C LYS A 66 23.14 0.96 16.23
N LEU A 67 21.84 0.72 16.47
CA LEU A 67 21.37 -0.33 17.37
C LEU A 67 21.33 -1.70 16.66
N ILE A 68 22.40 -2.47 16.85
CA ILE A 68 22.67 -3.76 16.17
C ILE A 68 21.52 -4.79 16.31
N ARG A 69 20.84 -4.82 17.47
CA ARG A 69 19.75 -5.77 17.76
C ARG A 69 18.35 -5.20 17.50
N ALA A 70 18.23 -3.95 17.07
CA ALA A 70 16.93 -3.34 16.81
C ALA A 70 16.29 -3.92 15.54
N GLY A 71 14.99 -4.23 15.62
CA GLY A 71 14.22 -4.73 14.49
C GLY A 71 13.91 -3.63 13.48
N ILE A 72 14.49 -3.71 12.29
CA ILE A 72 14.24 -2.82 11.16
C ILE A 72 13.22 -3.47 10.23
N ALA A 73 12.18 -2.72 9.87
CA ALA A 73 11.16 -3.18 8.95
C ALA A 73 11.69 -3.26 7.51
N ILE A 74 11.38 -4.36 6.84
CA ILE A 74 11.56 -4.55 5.40
C ILE A 74 10.35 -3.92 4.72
N ASN A 75 10.56 -2.89 3.91
CA ASN A 75 9.49 -2.24 3.13
C ASN A 75 9.42 -2.82 1.71
N LYS A 76 8.40 -2.41 0.96
CA LYS A 76 8.14 -2.89 -0.39
C LYS A 76 9.32 -2.64 -1.34
N ASP A 77 9.99 -1.50 -1.25
CA ASP A 77 11.15 -1.18 -2.11
C ASP A 77 12.33 -2.10 -1.84
N VAL A 78 12.68 -2.33 -0.57
CA VAL A 78 13.73 -3.30 -0.23
C VAL A 78 13.37 -4.70 -0.68
N THR A 79 12.12 -5.13 -0.47
CA THR A 79 11.64 -6.44 -0.94
C THR A 79 11.78 -6.56 -2.47
N ARG A 80 11.34 -5.55 -3.23
CA ARG A 80 11.44 -5.52 -4.68
C ARG A 80 12.90 -5.62 -5.12
N ASP A 81 13.76 -4.73 -4.63
CA ASP A 81 15.13 -4.58 -5.12
C ASP A 81 16.00 -5.80 -4.75
N LEU A 82 15.87 -6.33 -3.52
CA LEU A 82 16.61 -7.52 -3.11
C LEU A 82 16.15 -8.79 -3.84
N LEU A 83 14.84 -8.94 -4.10
CA LEU A 83 14.35 -10.08 -4.89
C LEU A 83 14.70 -9.94 -6.38
N TRP A 84 14.75 -8.71 -6.88
CA TRP A 84 15.27 -8.41 -8.21
C TRP A 84 16.75 -8.81 -8.31
N PHE A 85 17.57 -8.42 -7.33
CA PHE A 85 18.98 -8.80 -7.25
C PHE A 85 19.14 -10.32 -7.33
N ALA A 86 18.42 -11.07 -6.48
CA ALA A 86 18.47 -12.53 -6.48
C ALA A 86 18.08 -13.15 -7.84
N ARG A 87 17.06 -12.60 -8.51
CA ARG A 87 16.62 -13.04 -9.84
C ARG A 87 17.66 -12.81 -10.92
N MET A 88 18.39 -11.70 -10.86
CA MET A 88 19.45 -11.42 -11.84
C MET A 88 20.60 -12.42 -11.73
N PHE A 89 21.00 -12.81 -10.51
CA PHE A 89 21.97 -13.90 -10.31
C PHE A 89 21.47 -15.26 -10.81
N GLU A 90 20.16 -15.54 -10.67
CA GLU A 90 19.55 -16.80 -11.13
C GLU A 90 19.48 -16.89 -12.66
N ARG A 91 19.11 -15.80 -13.33
CA ARG A 91 18.97 -15.75 -14.80
C ARG A 91 20.30 -15.74 -15.54
N SER A 92 21.33 -15.13 -14.95
CA SER A 92 22.65 -15.08 -15.57
C SER A 92 23.34 -16.45 -15.55
N ASN A 93 23.81 -16.95 -16.69
CA ASN A 93 24.50 -18.24 -16.82
C ASN A 93 25.97 -18.20 -16.34
N GLY A 94 26.20 -17.52 -15.21
CA GLY A 94 27.48 -16.97 -14.79
C GLY A 94 27.44 -15.48 -15.11
N ILE A 95 27.40 -14.63 -14.08
CA ILE A 95 27.42 -13.19 -14.30
C ILE A 95 28.77 -12.81 -14.90
N VAL A 96 28.80 -12.59 -16.22
CA VAL A 96 29.88 -11.96 -16.95
C VAL A 96 29.49 -10.50 -17.11
N ILE A 97 29.98 -9.60 -16.24
CA ILE A 97 29.62 -8.18 -16.28
C ILE A 97 30.84 -7.25 -16.47
N LEU A 98 32.03 -7.79 -16.70
CA LEU A 98 33.19 -7.02 -17.16
C LEU A 98 33.79 -7.67 -18.41
N GLN A 99 33.07 -7.59 -19.53
CA GLN A 99 33.80 -7.27 -20.76
C GLN A 99 34.03 -5.76 -20.70
N ALA A 100 35.07 -5.33 -19.99
CA ALA A 100 35.59 -3.97 -20.16
C ALA A 100 36.15 -3.92 -21.59
N ARG A 101 35.26 -3.69 -22.56
CA ARG A 101 35.65 -3.37 -23.92
C ARG A 101 36.14 -1.94 -23.85
N ASP A 102 37.41 -1.74 -24.14
CA ASP A 102 37.92 -0.40 -24.33
C ASP A 102 37.48 0.05 -25.72
N TRP A 103 36.36 0.78 -25.78
CA TRP A 103 35.81 1.36 -27.01
C TRP A 103 35.59 2.86 -26.79
N SER A 104 35.85 3.69 -27.79
CA SER A 104 35.53 5.12 -27.73
C SER A 104 34.11 5.35 -28.27
N PRO A 105 33.45 6.49 -27.97
CA PRO A 105 32.11 6.76 -28.51
C PRO A 105 32.04 6.71 -30.05
N GLU A 106 33.18 6.89 -30.72
CA GLU A 106 33.32 6.79 -32.18
C GLU A 106 33.26 5.34 -32.68
N ASP A 107 33.59 4.37 -31.82
CA ASP A 107 33.56 2.93 -32.09
C ASP A 107 32.22 2.28 -31.70
N ALA A 108 31.20 3.07 -31.36
CA ALA A 108 29.89 2.57 -30.98
C ALA A 108 29.17 1.96 -32.19
N ASP A 109 28.59 0.77 -32.04
CA ASP A 109 27.72 0.16 -33.06
C ASP A 109 26.49 1.04 -33.33
N LEU A 110 26.02 1.76 -32.30
CA LEU A 110 24.91 2.71 -32.40
C LEU A 110 25.13 3.93 -31.51
N VAL A 111 24.81 5.10 -32.06
CA VAL A 111 24.81 6.38 -31.33
C VAL A 111 23.40 6.96 -31.33
N LEU A 112 22.90 7.31 -30.16
CA LEU A 112 21.61 7.97 -29.96
C LEU A 112 21.80 9.28 -29.22
N TYR A 113 20.92 10.25 -29.50
CA TYR A 113 20.88 11.53 -28.80
C TYR A 113 19.51 11.71 -28.19
N THR A 114 19.49 12.14 -26.93
CA THR A 114 18.30 12.23 -26.10
C THR A 114 18.17 13.61 -25.52
N ASP A 115 16.93 14.04 -25.30
CA ASP A 115 16.58 15.28 -24.64
C ASP A 115 15.18 15.19 -24.04
N ALA A 116 14.95 15.88 -22.93
CA ALA A 116 13.62 16.07 -22.38
C ALA A 116 13.31 17.55 -22.14
N SER A 117 12.05 17.90 -22.37
CA SER A 117 11.55 19.25 -22.10
C SER A 117 10.34 19.20 -21.18
N LEU A 118 9.82 20.37 -20.81
CA LEU A 118 8.54 20.49 -20.10
C LEU A 118 7.32 20.15 -20.99
N SER A 119 7.53 19.87 -22.27
CA SER A 119 6.49 19.52 -23.25
C SER A 119 6.51 18.07 -23.71
N GLY A 120 7.65 17.38 -23.62
CA GLY A 120 7.77 16.03 -24.15
C GLY A 120 9.16 15.44 -24.01
N LEU A 121 9.28 14.19 -24.46
CA LEU A 121 10.51 13.41 -24.53
C LEU A 121 10.93 13.26 -25.99
N GLY A 122 12.21 13.37 -26.29
CA GLY A 122 12.72 13.28 -27.65
C GLY A 122 14.03 12.51 -27.71
N PHE A 123 14.16 11.62 -28.70
CA PHE A 123 15.46 11.06 -29.04
C PHE A 123 15.56 10.76 -30.53
N TRP A 124 16.77 10.66 -31.05
CA TRP A 124 16.97 10.32 -32.46
C TRP A 124 18.22 9.48 -32.70
N CYS A 125 18.20 8.75 -33.81
CA CYS A 125 19.25 7.90 -34.33
C CYS A 125 19.77 8.48 -35.65
N PRO A 126 20.95 9.13 -35.66
CA PRO A 126 21.49 9.72 -36.88
C PRO A 126 21.82 8.69 -37.95
N LEU A 127 22.32 7.51 -37.55
CA LEU A 127 22.69 6.44 -38.48
C LEU A 127 21.50 5.99 -39.35
N ARG A 128 20.29 6.04 -38.78
CA ARG A 128 19.06 5.55 -39.42
C ARG A 128 18.13 6.67 -39.90
N TRP A 129 18.47 7.93 -39.60
CA TRP A 129 17.59 9.07 -39.82
C TRP A 129 16.20 8.88 -39.18
N GLU A 130 16.16 8.27 -38.00
CA GLU A 130 14.90 8.02 -37.26
C GLU A 130 14.85 8.93 -36.03
N GLY A 131 13.75 9.66 -35.87
CA GLY A 131 13.47 10.52 -34.72
C GLY A 131 12.24 10.03 -33.98
N PHE A 132 12.24 10.18 -32.67
CA PHE A 132 11.17 9.69 -31.81
C PHE A 132 10.72 10.78 -30.84
N MET A 133 9.40 10.93 -30.70
CA MET A 133 8.81 11.88 -29.76
C MET A 133 7.70 11.24 -28.92
N SER A 134 7.55 11.71 -27.69
CA SER A 134 6.48 11.26 -26.79
C SER A 134 5.98 12.39 -25.91
N PRO A 135 4.67 12.46 -25.61
CA PRO A 135 4.17 13.35 -24.55
C PRO A 135 4.72 12.94 -23.19
N LEU A 136 4.75 13.89 -22.25
CA LEU A 136 5.23 13.62 -20.90
C LEU A 136 4.32 12.64 -20.15
N PRO A 137 4.86 11.55 -19.57
CA PRO A 137 4.13 10.74 -18.61
C PRO A 137 3.98 11.48 -17.27
N SER A 138 3.01 11.06 -16.45
CA SER A 138 2.86 11.59 -15.10
C SER A 138 4.09 11.22 -14.24
N PRO A 139 4.86 12.19 -13.73
CA PRO A 139 6.05 11.90 -12.95
C PRO A 139 5.68 11.32 -11.57
N PRO A 140 6.52 10.45 -10.98
CA PRO A 140 6.35 9.96 -9.62
C PRO A 140 6.37 11.09 -8.58
N GLN A 141 5.70 10.90 -7.44
CA GLN A 141 5.71 11.91 -6.37
C GLN A 141 7.13 12.13 -5.82
N GLY A 142 7.55 13.40 -5.72
CA GLY A 142 8.80 13.80 -5.09
C GLY A 142 10.05 13.68 -5.97
N THR A 143 9.90 13.54 -7.29
CA THR A 143 11.03 13.62 -8.24
C THR A 143 11.24 15.04 -8.74
N GLU A 144 12.50 15.37 -9.05
CA GLU A 144 12.80 16.53 -9.89
C GLU A 144 12.33 16.22 -11.30
N THR A 145 11.28 16.92 -11.73
CA THR A 145 10.49 16.55 -12.88
C THR A 145 11.31 16.48 -14.16
N ILE A 146 12.18 17.47 -14.41
CA ILE A 146 13.01 17.51 -15.63
C ILE A 146 14.09 16.43 -15.64
N PHE A 147 14.83 16.27 -14.54
CA PHE A 147 15.88 15.27 -14.43
C PHE A 147 15.31 13.84 -14.59
N TRP A 148 14.14 13.56 -14.04
CA TRP A 148 13.49 12.27 -14.21
C TRP A 148 13.08 11.99 -15.66
N PHE A 149 12.60 13.00 -16.38
CA PHE A 149 12.29 12.85 -17.81
C PHE A 149 13.53 12.62 -18.67
N GLU A 150 14.65 13.27 -18.37
CA GLU A 150 15.93 13.03 -19.04
C GLU A 150 16.36 11.57 -18.89
N ALA A 151 16.38 11.06 -17.66
CA ALA A 151 16.75 9.68 -17.38
C ALA A 151 15.79 8.66 -18.03
N LEU A 152 14.49 8.98 -18.07
CA LEU A 152 13.49 8.14 -18.74
C LEU A 152 13.67 8.12 -20.27
N THR A 153 14.11 9.23 -20.85
CA THR A 153 14.40 9.35 -22.28
C THR A 153 15.61 8.50 -22.66
N VAL A 154 16.66 8.50 -21.84
CA VAL A 154 17.81 7.59 -21.99
C VAL A 154 17.38 6.12 -21.96
N LEU A 155 16.54 5.73 -21.00
CA LEU A 155 16.02 4.35 -20.95
C LEU A 155 15.15 4.02 -22.17
N SER A 156 14.35 4.96 -22.66
CA SER A 156 13.53 4.77 -23.85
C SER A 156 14.39 4.54 -25.10
N ALA A 157 15.48 5.31 -25.24
CA ALA A 157 16.45 5.15 -26.31
C ALA A 157 17.19 3.80 -26.23
N LEU A 158 17.54 3.34 -25.02
CA LEU A 158 18.11 2.01 -24.80
C LEU A 158 17.14 0.89 -25.25
N ILE A 159 15.86 0.98 -24.89
CA ILE A 159 14.85 -0.02 -25.30
C ILE A 159 14.64 0.02 -26.81
N TYR A 160 14.65 1.19 -27.44
CA TYR A 160 14.63 1.26 -28.90
C TYR A 160 15.82 0.50 -29.52
N ALA A 161 17.03 0.68 -28.97
CA ALA A 161 18.21 -0.02 -29.46
C ALA A 161 18.07 -1.55 -29.35
N THR A 162 17.38 -2.06 -28.33
CA THR A 162 17.17 -3.52 -28.16
C THR A 162 16.17 -4.11 -29.16
N THR A 163 15.36 -3.26 -29.82
CA THR A 163 14.44 -3.70 -30.88
C THR A 163 15.09 -3.86 -32.25
N LEU A 164 16.33 -3.40 -32.41
CA LEU A 164 17.09 -3.57 -33.65
C LEU A 164 17.51 -5.03 -33.82
N ASP A 165 17.59 -5.50 -35.06
CA ASP A 165 18.00 -6.86 -35.39
C ASP A 165 19.24 -6.85 -36.30
N PRO A 166 20.42 -7.27 -35.79
CA PRO A 166 20.71 -7.60 -34.39
C PRO A 166 20.78 -6.34 -33.50
N PRO A 167 20.61 -6.47 -32.17
CA PRO A 167 20.84 -5.37 -31.24
C PRO A 167 22.33 -4.95 -31.22
N PRO A 168 22.65 -3.68 -30.93
CA PRO A 168 24.04 -3.22 -30.88
C PRO A 168 24.76 -3.84 -29.68
N THR A 169 26.04 -4.16 -29.84
CA THR A 169 26.85 -4.64 -28.72
C THR A 169 27.46 -3.46 -27.94
N THR A 170 27.83 -2.38 -28.62
CA THR A 170 28.28 -1.11 -28.01
C THR A 170 27.30 0.02 -28.34
N LEU A 171 26.75 0.66 -27.32
CA LEU A 171 25.72 1.70 -27.46
C LEU A 171 26.16 2.99 -26.75
N ALA A 172 26.27 4.08 -27.50
CA ALA A 172 26.48 5.41 -26.93
C ALA A 172 25.17 6.21 -26.94
N ILE A 173 24.79 6.75 -25.79
CA ILE A 173 23.64 7.65 -25.66
C ILE A 173 24.10 9.00 -25.13
N PHE A 174 23.87 10.06 -25.90
CA PHE A 174 24.19 11.43 -25.53
C PHE A 174 22.97 12.13 -24.91
N THR A 175 23.19 12.83 -23.80
CA THR A 175 22.21 13.69 -23.11
C THR A 175 22.92 14.97 -22.67
N ASP A 176 22.20 16.09 -22.59
CA ASP A 176 22.75 17.35 -22.06
C ASP A 176 22.66 17.42 -20.52
N ASN A 177 22.03 16.42 -19.89
CA ASN A 177 21.84 16.39 -18.46
C ASN A 177 22.95 15.63 -17.73
N LEU A 178 23.85 16.37 -17.08
CA LEU A 178 24.95 15.78 -16.29
C LEU A 178 24.48 14.90 -15.12
N ASN A 179 23.33 15.18 -14.51
CA ASN A 179 22.80 14.32 -13.44
C ASN A 179 22.40 12.96 -14.00
N THR A 180 21.85 12.92 -15.22
CA THR A 180 21.53 11.67 -15.94
C THR A 180 22.79 10.88 -16.25
N VAL A 181 23.83 11.54 -16.78
CA VAL A 181 25.14 10.90 -16.98
C VAL A 181 25.64 10.28 -15.67
N GLN A 182 25.61 11.04 -14.57
CA GLN A 182 26.13 10.60 -13.28
C GLN A 182 25.40 9.37 -12.71
N ILE A 183 24.07 9.26 -12.84
CA ILE A 183 23.34 8.09 -12.28
C ILE A 183 23.61 6.81 -13.08
N PHE A 184 23.74 6.90 -14.41
CA PHE A 184 24.08 5.77 -15.26
C PHE A 184 25.55 5.38 -15.11
N GLU A 185 26.47 6.34 -14.95
CA GLU A 185 27.88 6.06 -14.72
C GLU A 185 28.13 5.41 -13.34
N SER A 186 27.54 5.98 -12.28
CA SER A 186 27.77 5.49 -10.91
C SER A 186 27.00 4.20 -10.57
N MET A 187 26.01 3.83 -11.40
CA MET A 187 25.05 2.76 -11.14
C MET A 187 24.46 2.86 -9.73
N SER A 188 24.05 4.08 -9.35
CA SER A 188 23.48 4.37 -8.03
C SER A 188 22.47 5.51 -8.13
N ALA A 189 21.23 5.25 -7.74
CA ALA A 189 20.20 6.27 -7.72
C ALA A 189 19.16 5.99 -6.64
N HIS A 190 18.49 7.03 -6.14
CA HIS A 190 17.52 6.92 -5.06
C HIS A 190 16.08 6.96 -5.61
N GLY A 191 15.13 6.35 -4.91
CA GLY A 191 13.70 6.45 -5.23
C GLY A 191 13.35 6.02 -6.66
N ALA A 192 12.63 6.88 -7.39
CA ALA A 192 12.13 6.56 -8.73
C ALA A 192 13.24 6.38 -9.78
N TYR A 193 14.38 7.04 -9.62
CA TYR A 193 15.52 6.88 -10.53
C TYR A 193 16.15 5.49 -10.43
N ASN A 194 16.05 4.85 -9.25
CA ASN A 194 16.55 3.48 -9.08
C ASN A 194 15.78 2.50 -9.99
N LEU A 195 14.49 2.74 -10.22
CA LEU A 195 13.67 1.91 -11.10
C LEU A 195 14.10 2.01 -12.57
N ILE A 196 14.49 3.21 -13.02
CA ILE A 196 15.05 3.42 -14.36
C ILE A 196 16.33 2.59 -14.52
N LEU A 197 17.23 2.64 -13.54
CA LEU A 197 18.47 1.86 -13.58
C LEU A 197 18.20 0.36 -13.59
N LEU A 198 17.30 -0.14 -12.73
CA LEU A 198 16.95 -1.57 -12.69
C LEU A 198 16.41 -2.06 -14.05
N SER A 199 15.50 -1.29 -14.66
CA SER A 199 14.97 -1.60 -16.00
C SER A 199 16.07 -1.57 -17.06
N ALA A 200 16.94 -0.54 -17.05
CA ALA A 200 18.07 -0.46 -17.97
C ALA A 200 18.97 -1.69 -17.85
N ILE A 201 19.36 -2.07 -16.63
CA ILE A 201 20.27 -3.20 -16.39
C ILE A 201 19.67 -4.53 -16.84
N GLU A 202 18.36 -4.74 -16.70
CA GLU A 202 17.71 -5.92 -17.28
C GLU A 202 17.94 -5.99 -18.79
N GLN A 203 17.72 -4.88 -19.51
CA GLN A 203 17.94 -4.81 -20.96
C GLN A 203 19.41 -5.02 -21.34
N LEU A 204 20.34 -4.39 -20.61
CA LEU A 204 21.78 -4.55 -20.86
C LEU A 204 22.24 -6.00 -20.72
N ILE A 205 21.74 -6.70 -19.68
CA ILE A 205 22.12 -8.09 -19.42
C ILE A 205 21.45 -9.04 -20.42
N GLU A 206 20.18 -8.84 -20.74
CA GLU A 206 19.40 -9.69 -21.65
C GLU A 206 19.91 -9.62 -23.08
N HIS A 207 20.28 -8.41 -23.56
CA HIS A 207 20.73 -8.17 -24.93
C HIS A 207 22.25 -8.06 -25.07
N HIS A 208 23.01 -8.25 -23.99
CA HIS A 208 24.48 -8.15 -23.95
C HIS A 208 25.03 -6.81 -24.48
N ILE A 209 24.36 -5.71 -24.12
CA ILE A 209 24.72 -4.36 -24.56
C ILE A 209 25.67 -3.72 -23.54
N ASP A 210 26.78 -3.19 -24.03
CA ASP A 210 27.68 -2.29 -23.28
C ASP A 210 27.27 -0.84 -23.55
N LEU A 211 26.70 -0.18 -22.54
CA LEU A 211 26.13 1.17 -22.64
C LEU A 211 27.08 2.23 -22.07
N ARG A 212 27.29 3.31 -22.81
CA ARG A 212 27.88 4.55 -22.30
C ARG A 212 26.90 5.70 -22.47
N VAL A 213 26.55 6.33 -21.35
CA VAL A 213 25.78 7.58 -21.33
C VAL A 213 26.77 8.73 -21.21
N LEU A 214 26.71 9.67 -22.15
CA LEU A 214 27.72 10.72 -22.33
C LEU A 214 27.07 12.10 -22.38
N HIS A 215 27.81 13.11 -21.94
CA HIS A 215 27.35 14.49 -21.99
C HIS A 215 27.56 15.09 -23.39
N ILE A 216 26.55 15.81 -23.89
CA ILE A 216 26.65 16.71 -25.04
C ILE A 216 26.18 18.11 -24.64
N ALA A 217 26.78 19.16 -25.19
CA ALA A 217 26.29 20.52 -24.95
C ALA A 217 24.91 20.73 -25.61
N GLY A 218 23.94 21.27 -24.86
CA GLY A 218 22.55 21.40 -25.32
C GLY A 218 22.37 22.27 -26.56
N ASP A 219 23.27 23.24 -26.79
CA ASP A 219 23.30 24.07 -28.00
C ASP A 219 23.69 23.28 -29.27
N VAL A 220 24.34 22.13 -29.10
CA VAL A 220 24.67 21.18 -30.18
C VAL A 220 23.59 20.09 -30.33
N ASN A 221 22.82 19.81 -29.28
CA ASN A 221 21.78 18.76 -29.25
C ASN A 221 20.45 19.17 -29.92
N ILE A 222 20.52 19.92 -31.01
CA ILE A 222 19.39 20.67 -31.59
C ILE A 222 18.24 19.76 -32.04
N VAL A 223 18.55 18.60 -32.62
CA VAL A 223 17.52 17.69 -33.16
C VAL A 223 16.74 17.04 -32.02
N ALA A 224 17.41 16.54 -30.98
CA ALA A 224 16.75 15.94 -29.83
C ALA A 224 15.92 16.98 -29.05
N ASP A 225 16.47 18.19 -28.81
CA ASP A 225 15.75 19.31 -28.18
C ASP A 225 14.51 19.73 -28.99
N SER A 226 14.63 19.77 -30.32
CA SER A 226 13.48 20.05 -31.19
C SER A 226 12.41 18.97 -31.08
N LEU A 227 12.79 17.69 -31.03
CA LEU A 227 11.86 16.57 -30.90
C LEU A 227 11.17 16.54 -29.53
N SER A 228 11.91 16.77 -28.44
CA SER A 228 11.38 16.80 -27.07
C SER A 228 10.35 17.93 -26.90
N ARG A 229 10.48 19.03 -27.66
CA ARG A 229 9.55 20.17 -27.67
C ARG A 229 8.41 20.04 -28.68
N GLY A 230 8.37 18.96 -29.47
CA GLY A 230 7.40 18.79 -30.55
C GLY A 230 7.59 19.74 -31.74
N LEU A 231 8.77 20.35 -31.88
CA LEU A 231 9.14 21.27 -32.97
C LEU A 231 9.64 20.48 -34.20
N MET A 232 8.75 19.69 -34.80
CA MET A 232 9.06 18.79 -35.92
C MET A 232 9.69 19.52 -37.12
N ALA A 233 9.19 20.72 -37.45
CA ALA A 233 9.72 21.52 -38.56
C ALA A 233 11.16 21.97 -38.31
N THR A 234 11.52 22.29 -37.06
CA THR A 234 12.89 22.65 -36.69
C THR A 234 13.81 21.45 -36.78
N ALA A 235 13.37 20.29 -36.26
CA ALA A 235 14.12 19.03 -36.36
C ALA A 235 14.42 18.68 -37.83
N LEU A 236 13.41 18.77 -38.71
CA LEU A 236 13.55 18.54 -40.15
C LEU A 236 14.45 19.56 -40.85
N ARG A 237 14.59 20.79 -40.32
CA ARG A 237 15.52 21.78 -40.89
C ARG A 237 16.98 21.38 -40.67
N TYR A 238 17.30 20.81 -39.50
CA TYR A 238 18.64 20.36 -39.16
C TYR A 238 18.92 18.93 -39.64
N ALA A 239 17.88 18.12 -39.82
CA ALA A 239 17.95 16.76 -40.35
C ALA A 239 16.82 16.53 -41.38
N SER A 240 17.04 16.94 -42.63
CA SER A 240 16.01 16.97 -43.68
C SER A 240 15.47 15.59 -44.10
N GLY A 241 16.20 14.51 -43.83
CA GLY A 241 15.76 13.13 -44.07
C GLY A 241 15.12 12.45 -42.86
N LEU A 242 14.87 13.17 -41.76
CA LEU A 242 14.44 12.57 -40.50
C LEU A 242 13.01 12.02 -40.56
N HIS A 243 12.84 10.74 -40.29
CA HIS A 243 11.56 10.08 -40.10
C HIS A 243 11.14 10.13 -38.64
N ILE A 244 10.14 10.96 -38.33
CA ILE A 244 9.67 11.17 -36.95
C ILE A 244 8.50 10.23 -36.63
N SER A 245 8.65 9.42 -35.59
CA SER A 245 7.64 8.48 -35.10
C SER A 245 7.28 8.73 -33.63
N PRO A 246 6.04 8.45 -33.20
CA PRO A 246 5.72 8.49 -31.78
C PRO A 246 6.28 7.26 -31.05
N PHE A 247 6.61 7.41 -29.76
CA PHE A 247 6.94 6.28 -28.89
C PHE A 247 6.20 6.36 -27.55
N ILE A 248 6.15 5.23 -26.83
CA ILE A 248 5.59 5.16 -25.47
C ILE A 248 6.75 4.86 -24.50
N PRO A 249 7.02 5.72 -23.50
CA PRO A 249 8.10 5.47 -22.57
C PRO A 249 7.84 4.22 -21.71
N PRO A 250 8.90 3.54 -21.26
CA PRO A 250 8.83 2.31 -20.48
C PRO A 250 8.06 2.50 -19.18
N ARG A 251 7.11 1.60 -18.93
CA ARG A 251 6.12 1.71 -17.84
C ARG A 251 6.56 1.07 -16.54
N ASP A 252 7.46 0.11 -16.61
CA ASP A 252 8.14 -0.56 -15.51
C ASP A 252 8.99 0.41 -14.67
N ALA A 253 9.58 1.43 -15.30
CA ALA A 253 10.30 2.52 -14.64
C ALA A 253 9.39 3.54 -13.89
N LEU A 254 8.07 3.47 -14.06
CA LEU A 254 7.10 4.46 -13.52
C LEU A 254 6.65 4.20 -12.06
N GLY A 255 7.24 3.22 -11.38
CA GLY A 255 6.82 2.85 -10.02
C GLY A 255 5.80 1.74 -9.98
N ALA A 256 5.87 0.91 -8.93
CA ALA A 256 5.12 -0.32 -8.76
C ALA A 256 3.60 -0.11 -8.68
N THR A 257 2.95 -0.02 -9.84
CA THR A 257 1.51 -0.24 -10.02
C THR A 257 1.16 -1.01 -11.31
N TRP A 258 2.14 -1.41 -12.13
CA TRP A 258 1.88 -2.05 -13.42
C TRP A 258 2.69 -3.33 -13.69
N MET A 259 3.14 -4.05 -12.65
CA MET A 259 3.83 -5.36 -12.78
C MET A 259 2.97 -6.46 -13.44
N HIS A 260 1.71 -6.17 -13.70
CA HIS A 260 0.84 -6.98 -14.51
C HIS A 260 0.27 -6.00 -15.52
N ALA A 261 0.40 -6.28 -16.82
CA ALA A 261 -0.24 -5.53 -17.89
C ALA A 261 -1.77 -5.71 -17.82
N PHE A 262 -2.37 -5.39 -16.67
CA PHE A 262 -3.79 -5.48 -16.46
C PHE A 262 -4.45 -4.33 -17.21
N PRO A 263 -5.50 -4.63 -17.98
CA PRO A 263 -6.32 -3.60 -18.58
C PRO A 263 -6.79 -2.62 -17.50
N ILE A 264 -6.84 -1.33 -17.85
CA ILE A 264 -7.41 -0.28 -16.98
C ILE A 264 -8.89 -0.60 -16.66
N ALA A 265 -9.56 -1.27 -17.58
CA ALA A 265 -10.91 -1.80 -17.39
C ALA A 265 -10.88 -3.07 -16.51
N PRO A 266 -11.72 -3.14 -15.45
CA PRO A 266 -11.85 -4.34 -14.65
C PRO A 266 -12.29 -5.55 -15.50
N SER A 267 -11.44 -6.58 -15.55
CA SER A 267 -11.73 -7.89 -16.14
C SER A 267 -11.96 -8.95 -15.08
N GLU A 268 -12.49 -10.12 -15.47
CA GLU A 268 -12.70 -11.25 -14.56
C GLU A 268 -11.40 -11.66 -13.86
N ASP A 269 -10.28 -11.63 -14.60
CA ASP A 269 -8.95 -11.94 -14.07
C ASP A 269 -8.50 -10.93 -13.01
N THR A 270 -8.61 -9.62 -13.30
CA THR A 270 -8.20 -8.58 -12.35
C THR A 270 -8.97 -8.63 -11.03
N LEU A 271 -10.28 -8.87 -11.09
CA LEU A 271 -11.11 -9.03 -9.90
C LEU A 271 -10.77 -10.34 -9.16
N SER A 272 -10.47 -11.41 -9.89
CA SER A 272 -10.07 -12.70 -9.30
C SER A 272 -8.71 -12.63 -8.61
N PHE A 273 -7.72 -11.97 -9.22
CA PHE A 273 -6.42 -11.73 -8.60
C PHE A 273 -6.53 -10.87 -7.34
N TYR A 274 -7.36 -9.82 -7.36
CA TYR A 274 -7.66 -9.05 -6.16
C TYR A 274 -8.25 -9.93 -5.06
N ILE A 275 -9.20 -10.82 -5.38
CA ILE A 275 -9.81 -11.72 -4.40
C ILE A 275 -8.76 -12.63 -3.77
N VAL A 276 -7.93 -13.29 -4.58
CA VAL A 276 -6.88 -14.21 -4.11
C VAL A 276 -5.88 -13.47 -3.22
N TYR A 277 -5.37 -12.33 -3.70
CA TYR A 277 -4.40 -11.52 -2.96
C TYR A 277 -4.97 -11.06 -1.62
N MET A 278 -6.16 -10.44 -1.62
CA MET A 278 -6.74 -9.90 -0.39
C MET A 278 -7.16 -10.99 0.59
N SER A 279 -7.55 -12.17 0.11
CA SER A 279 -7.94 -13.29 0.97
C SER A 279 -6.77 -13.90 1.75
N HIS A 280 -5.52 -13.63 1.35
CA HIS A 280 -4.33 -13.91 2.17
C HIS A 280 -4.15 -12.93 3.34
N HIS A 281 -4.79 -11.77 3.27
CA HIS A 281 -4.59 -10.67 4.21
C HIS A 281 -5.78 -10.40 5.13
N ILE A 282 -7.01 -10.66 4.66
CA ILE A 282 -8.25 -10.42 5.40
C ILE A 282 -9.27 -11.55 5.16
N GLN A 283 -10.32 -11.59 5.99
CA GLN A 283 -11.38 -12.61 5.85
C GLN A 283 -12.07 -12.54 4.47
N PRO A 284 -12.31 -13.67 3.79
CA PRO A 284 -12.98 -13.70 2.49
C PRO A 284 -14.34 -12.98 2.46
N ASP A 285 -15.11 -13.01 3.56
CA ASP A 285 -16.39 -12.28 3.68
C ASP A 285 -16.17 -10.75 3.60
N SER A 286 -15.06 -10.25 4.15
CA SER A 286 -14.66 -8.84 4.02
C SER A 286 -14.18 -8.51 2.61
N VAL A 287 -13.44 -9.43 1.96
CA VAL A 287 -13.03 -9.30 0.56
C VAL A 287 -14.25 -9.15 -0.35
N ALA A 288 -15.27 -9.99 -0.16
CA ALA A 288 -16.53 -9.95 -0.92
C ALA A 288 -17.23 -8.59 -0.82
N THR A 289 -17.25 -8.02 0.40
CA THR A 289 -17.84 -6.72 0.71
C THR A 289 -17.04 -5.58 0.07
N TYR A 290 -15.71 -5.61 0.18
CA TYR A 290 -14.84 -4.62 -0.44
C TYR A 290 -14.93 -4.64 -1.96
N LEU A 291 -14.96 -5.84 -2.55
CA LEU A 291 -15.18 -6.00 -3.97
C LEU A 291 -16.50 -5.34 -4.40
N SER A 292 -17.57 -5.44 -3.60
CA SER A 292 -18.85 -4.78 -3.93
C SER A 292 -18.72 -3.26 -3.88
N GLY A 293 -18.02 -2.75 -2.87
CA GLY A 293 -17.72 -1.32 -2.75
C GLY A 293 -16.87 -0.79 -3.90
N ILE A 294 -15.89 -1.57 -4.36
CA ILE A 294 -15.05 -1.26 -5.53
C ILE A 294 -15.92 -1.22 -6.79
N CYS A 295 -16.74 -2.25 -7.05
CA CYS A 295 -17.63 -2.26 -8.22
C CYS A 295 -18.60 -1.07 -8.21
N ASN A 296 -19.16 -0.71 -7.04
CA ASN A 296 -20.04 0.46 -6.91
C ASN A 296 -19.32 1.77 -7.26
N ARG A 297 -18.08 1.95 -6.78
CA ARG A 297 -17.24 3.14 -7.09
C ARG A 297 -16.84 3.20 -8.57
N LEU A 298 -16.62 2.05 -9.20
CA LEU A 298 -16.15 1.93 -10.57
C LEU A 298 -17.28 1.98 -11.61
N GLN A 299 -18.53 1.73 -11.20
CA GLN A 299 -19.69 1.69 -12.10
C GLN A 299 -19.85 2.93 -12.99
N PRO A 300 -19.60 4.17 -12.54
CA PRO A 300 -19.68 5.35 -13.42
C PRO A 300 -18.67 5.35 -14.56
N PHE A 301 -17.52 4.69 -14.40
CA PHE A 301 -16.43 4.64 -15.38
C PHE A 301 -16.45 3.35 -16.20
N PHE A 302 -16.97 2.26 -15.64
CA PHE A 302 -17.03 0.94 -16.26
C PHE A 302 -18.45 0.37 -16.10
N PRO A 303 -19.38 0.66 -17.03
CA PRO A 303 -20.79 0.28 -16.91
C PRO A 303 -21.02 -1.22 -16.72
N HIS A 304 -20.13 -2.04 -17.26
CA HIS A 304 -20.20 -3.51 -17.24
C HIS A 304 -19.52 -4.15 -16.01
N VAL A 305 -18.96 -3.37 -15.07
CA VAL A 305 -18.20 -3.91 -13.92
C VAL A 305 -19.01 -4.87 -13.05
N TRP A 306 -20.33 -4.68 -12.96
CA TRP A 306 -21.21 -5.59 -12.23
C TRP A 306 -21.40 -6.94 -12.94
N GLN A 307 -21.36 -6.96 -14.27
CA GLN A 307 -21.39 -8.20 -15.06
C GLN A 307 -20.07 -8.95 -14.89
N THR A 308 -18.94 -8.24 -14.93
CA THR A 308 -17.61 -8.80 -14.63
C THR A 308 -17.53 -9.39 -13.22
N ARG A 309 -18.08 -8.69 -12.22
CA ARG A 309 -18.16 -9.18 -10.84
C ARG A 309 -19.00 -10.45 -10.73
N ALA A 310 -20.13 -10.50 -11.43
CA ALA A 310 -21.04 -11.64 -11.42
C ALA A 310 -20.52 -12.83 -12.24
N ALA A 311 -19.41 -12.67 -12.97
CA ALA A 311 -18.89 -13.69 -13.84
C ALA A 311 -18.48 -14.98 -13.08
N PRO A 312 -18.56 -16.15 -13.75
CA PRO A 312 -18.28 -17.43 -13.11
C PRO A 312 -16.88 -17.52 -12.50
N LEU A 313 -15.85 -16.95 -13.15
CA LEU A 313 -14.48 -17.00 -12.65
C LEU A 313 -14.34 -16.27 -11.31
N VAL A 314 -14.87 -15.04 -11.22
CA VAL A 314 -14.84 -14.22 -10.00
C VAL A 314 -15.60 -14.90 -8.87
N SER A 315 -16.80 -15.41 -9.17
CA SER A 315 -17.65 -16.10 -8.19
C SER A 315 -17.01 -17.39 -7.66
N ARG A 316 -16.43 -18.21 -8.54
CA ARG A 316 -15.73 -19.44 -8.17
C ARG A 316 -14.45 -19.15 -7.39
N THR A 317 -13.70 -18.13 -7.77
CA THR A 317 -12.49 -17.70 -7.06
C THR A 317 -12.81 -17.27 -5.64
N LEU A 318 -13.86 -16.48 -5.45
CA LEU A 318 -14.33 -16.09 -4.12
C LEU A 318 -14.76 -17.31 -3.29
N ALA A 319 -15.53 -18.22 -3.87
CA ALA A 319 -15.94 -19.45 -3.21
C ALA A 319 -14.73 -20.33 -2.82
N GLY A 320 -13.71 -20.43 -3.70
CA GLY A 320 -12.46 -21.13 -3.42
C GLY A 320 -11.70 -20.50 -2.25
N CYS A 321 -11.55 -19.17 -2.25
CA CYS A 321 -10.89 -18.44 -1.17
C CYS A 321 -11.64 -18.57 0.17
N VAL A 322 -12.98 -18.58 0.15
CA VAL A 322 -13.81 -18.87 1.33
C VAL A 322 -13.49 -20.27 1.87
N LYS A 323 -13.35 -21.29 1.01
CA LYS A 323 -12.99 -22.65 1.46
C LYS A 323 -11.58 -22.73 2.04
N LEU A 324 -10.63 -22.00 1.47
CA LEU A 324 -9.20 -22.07 1.85
C LEU A 324 -8.86 -21.22 3.08
N TYR A 325 -9.39 -20.00 3.17
CA TYR A 325 -8.92 -18.99 4.14
C TYR A 325 -9.94 -18.61 5.20
N LYS A 326 -11.18 -19.10 5.13
CA LYS A 326 -12.18 -18.79 6.16
C LYS A 326 -11.75 -19.38 7.49
N THR A 327 -11.52 -18.50 8.45
CA THR A 327 -11.25 -18.89 9.83
C THR A 327 -12.55 -18.87 10.62
N SER A 328 -12.69 -19.77 11.59
CA SER A 328 -13.86 -19.79 12.46
C SER A 328 -13.97 -18.44 13.20
N THR A 329 -15.20 -17.91 13.25
CA THR A 329 -15.45 -16.68 14.02
C THR A 329 -15.20 -16.99 15.49
N ASN A 330 -14.16 -16.40 16.07
CA ASN A 330 -13.93 -16.48 17.51
C ASN A 330 -15.04 -15.70 18.23
N ARG A 331 -16.11 -16.40 18.61
CA ARG A 331 -17.24 -15.84 19.34
C ARG A 331 -16.88 -15.81 20.81
N LYS A 332 -16.88 -14.61 21.41
CA LYS A 332 -16.82 -14.49 22.87
C LYS A 332 -18.04 -15.18 23.49
N ARG A 333 -17.87 -15.75 24.68
CA ARG A 333 -18.98 -16.32 25.44
C ARG A 333 -20.08 -15.24 25.57
N PRO A 334 -21.34 -15.55 25.19
CA PRO A 334 -22.44 -14.62 25.41
C PRO A 334 -22.65 -14.42 26.90
N LEU A 335 -23.01 -13.20 27.30
CA LEU A 335 -23.54 -12.92 28.64
C LEU A 335 -24.82 -13.74 28.83
N SER A 336 -25.00 -14.29 30.01
CA SER A 336 -26.24 -14.95 30.43
C SER A 336 -26.98 -14.16 31.51
N VAL A 337 -28.20 -14.57 31.84
CA VAL A 337 -29.00 -13.94 32.90
C VAL A 337 -28.33 -14.15 34.27
N GLU A 338 -27.68 -15.30 34.48
CA GLU A 338 -26.91 -15.60 35.68
C GLU A 338 -25.71 -14.67 35.84
N ASP A 339 -25.06 -14.28 34.73
CA ASP A 339 -23.96 -13.30 34.76
C ASP A 339 -24.44 -11.92 35.25
N LEU A 340 -25.67 -11.52 34.90
CA LEU A 340 -26.27 -10.26 35.39
C LEU A 340 -26.53 -10.31 36.89
N SER A 341 -27.14 -11.39 37.37
CA SER A 341 -27.38 -11.63 38.80
C SER A 341 -26.07 -11.69 39.58
N TYR A 342 -25.04 -12.34 39.02
CA TYR A 342 -23.70 -12.39 39.60
C TYR A 342 -23.10 -10.99 39.77
N VAL A 343 -23.14 -10.16 38.72
CA VAL A 343 -22.67 -8.76 38.78
C VAL A 343 -23.40 -7.97 39.86
N ALA A 344 -24.72 -8.12 39.96
CA ALA A 344 -25.51 -7.45 41.00
C ALA A 344 -25.08 -7.87 42.42
N SER A 345 -24.77 -9.15 42.63
CA SER A 345 -24.36 -9.69 43.92
C SER A 345 -22.96 -9.26 44.40
N LEU A 346 -22.05 -8.91 43.49
CA LEU A 346 -20.69 -8.50 43.84
C LEU A 346 -20.62 -7.17 44.60
N CYS A 347 -21.63 -6.32 44.43
CA CYS A 347 -21.66 -4.98 45.01
C CYS A 347 -22.99 -4.74 45.76
N PRO A 348 -23.14 -5.27 47.00
CA PRO A 348 -24.38 -5.13 47.76
C PRO A 348 -24.71 -3.67 48.12
N HIS A 349 -23.70 -2.80 48.17
CA HIS A 349 -23.87 -1.35 48.38
C HIS A 349 -23.25 -0.57 47.21
N PRO A 350 -23.93 -0.50 46.05
CA PRO A 350 -23.33 0.03 44.84
C PRO A 350 -23.18 1.56 44.92
N SER A 351 -22.01 2.07 44.54
CA SER A 351 -21.80 3.51 44.32
C SER A 351 -22.64 4.00 43.13
N HIS A 352 -22.70 5.32 42.91
CA HIS A 352 -23.40 5.86 41.74
C HIS A 352 -22.90 5.28 40.41
N ASP A 353 -21.57 5.14 40.26
CA ASP A 353 -20.97 4.58 39.05
C ASP A 353 -21.19 3.07 38.92
N ASP A 354 -21.37 2.34 40.03
CA ASP A 354 -21.74 0.92 40.00
C ASP A 354 -23.20 0.76 39.59
N LYS A 355 -24.11 1.58 40.14
CA LYS A 355 -25.51 1.64 39.71
C LYS A 355 -25.62 1.96 38.22
N LEU A 356 -24.84 2.92 37.72
CA LEU A 356 -24.76 3.24 36.30
C LEU A 356 -24.30 2.03 35.48
N PHE A 357 -23.24 1.37 35.91
CA PHE A 357 -22.71 0.20 35.21
C PHE A 357 -23.74 -0.93 35.15
N HIS A 358 -24.43 -1.22 36.24
CA HIS A 358 -25.47 -2.25 36.31
C HIS A 358 -26.65 -1.88 35.40
N ALA A 359 -27.13 -0.63 35.46
CA ALA A 359 -28.22 -0.17 34.61
C ALA A 359 -27.86 -0.28 33.11
N LEU A 360 -26.64 0.12 32.71
CA LEU A 360 -26.16 -0.03 31.34
C LEU A 360 -26.05 -1.50 30.91
N LEU A 361 -25.59 -2.38 31.81
CA LEU A 361 -25.45 -3.80 31.52
C LEU A 361 -26.81 -4.47 31.32
N HIS A 362 -27.75 -4.23 32.23
CA HIS A 362 -29.11 -4.78 32.15
C HIS A 362 -29.88 -4.21 30.96
N CYS A 363 -29.87 -2.88 30.75
CA CYS A 363 -30.50 -2.27 29.57
C CYS A 363 -29.84 -2.76 28.28
N GLY A 364 -28.51 -2.91 28.29
CA GLY A 364 -27.73 -3.49 27.20
C GLY A 364 -28.21 -4.89 26.81
N PHE A 365 -28.42 -5.74 27.81
CA PHE A 365 -28.86 -7.11 27.65
C PHE A 365 -30.32 -7.21 27.19
N PHE A 366 -31.26 -6.64 27.95
CA PHE A 366 -32.69 -6.84 27.71
C PHE A 366 -33.24 -6.06 26.51
N ALA A 367 -32.67 -4.90 26.16
CA ALA A 367 -33.05 -4.17 24.95
C ALA A 367 -32.15 -4.50 23.74
N LEU A 368 -31.23 -5.46 23.87
CA LEU A 368 -30.29 -5.87 22.81
C LEU A 368 -29.48 -4.69 22.23
N HIS A 369 -29.14 -3.72 23.08
CA HIS A 369 -28.42 -2.53 22.64
C HIS A 369 -27.01 -2.87 22.19
N ARG A 370 -26.57 -2.18 21.15
CA ARG A 370 -25.14 -2.09 20.87
C ARG A 370 -24.54 -1.14 21.89
N LEU A 371 -23.38 -1.48 22.46
CA LEU A 371 -22.73 -0.63 23.47
C LEU A 371 -22.61 0.85 23.04
N ARG A 372 -22.34 1.11 21.75
CA ARG A 372 -22.22 2.46 21.18
C ARG A 372 -23.50 3.31 21.23
N GLU A 373 -24.66 2.69 21.48
CA GLU A 373 -25.96 3.37 21.60
C GLU A 373 -26.15 3.92 23.02
N LEU A 374 -25.51 3.29 24.01
CA LEU A 374 -25.64 3.65 25.42
C LEU A 374 -24.51 4.56 25.92
N VAL A 375 -23.32 4.48 25.31
CA VAL A 375 -22.11 5.17 25.78
C VAL A 375 -21.53 6.12 24.73
N MET A 376 -20.80 7.11 25.21
CA MET A 376 -20.12 8.10 24.37
C MET A 376 -18.85 7.52 23.72
N PRO A 377 -18.52 7.90 22.47
CA PRO A 377 -17.24 7.54 21.85
C PRO A 377 -16.04 8.05 22.67
N ASP A 378 -14.99 7.22 22.76
CA ASP A 378 -13.76 7.59 23.47
C ASP A 378 -13.09 8.82 22.82
N ARG A 379 -13.04 8.86 21.48
CA ARG A 379 -12.51 9.98 20.70
C ARG A 379 -13.48 11.17 20.70
N ALA A 380 -13.01 12.32 21.16
CA ALA A 380 -13.82 13.55 21.27
C ALA A 380 -14.43 13.99 19.93
N ALA A 381 -13.68 13.89 18.83
CA ALA A 381 -14.14 14.29 17.49
C ALA A 381 -15.35 13.50 16.95
N LEU A 382 -15.67 12.34 17.55
CA LEU A 382 -16.80 11.49 17.15
C LEU A 382 -18.02 11.68 18.04
N ARG A 383 -17.94 12.51 19.08
CA ARG A 383 -19.01 12.71 20.06
C ARG A 383 -20.11 13.59 19.48
N ASP A 384 -21.35 13.17 19.67
CA ASP A 384 -22.53 13.83 19.13
C ASP A 384 -23.64 13.81 20.18
N TRP A 385 -23.95 14.98 20.75
CA TRP A 385 -24.97 15.12 21.78
C TRP A 385 -26.38 14.79 21.29
N ARG A 386 -26.62 14.81 19.97
CA ARG A 386 -27.91 14.42 19.38
C ARG A 386 -28.18 12.93 19.53
N LYS A 387 -27.13 12.13 19.73
CA LYS A 387 -27.20 10.66 19.90
C LYS A 387 -27.27 10.22 21.36
N VAL A 388 -27.30 11.16 22.29
CA VAL A 388 -27.38 10.87 23.72
C VAL A 388 -28.83 10.68 24.12
N ILE A 389 -29.12 9.55 24.77
CA ILE A 389 -30.43 9.29 25.36
C ILE A 389 -30.72 10.34 26.43
N LYS A 390 -31.87 11.00 26.32
CA LYS A 390 -32.26 12.08 27.23
C LYS A 390 -32.97 11.50 28.44
N CYS A 391 -32.69 12.02 29.64
CA CYS A 391 -33.42 11.64 30.83
C CYS A 391 -34.89 12.04 30.76
N SER A 392 -35.19 13.15 30.08
CA SER A 392 -36.56 13.62 29.87
C SER A 392 -37.41 12.72 28.97
N SER A 393 -36.82 11.72 28.29
CA SER A 393 -37.58 10.74 27.52
C SER A 393 -37.89 9.47 28.29
N VAL A 394 -37.47 9.38 29.56
CA VAL A 394 -37.77 8.22 30.41
C VAL A 394 -39.24 8.23 30.79
N THR A 395 -39.90 7.10 30.57
CA THR A 395 -41.29 6.84 30.96
C THR A 395 -41.31 5.64 31.90
N ALA A 396 -41.90 5.82 33.08
CA ALA A 396 -42.16 4.72 34.01
C ALA A 396 -43.55 4.13 33.76
N TYR A 397 -43.65 2.80 33.79
CA TYR A 397 -44.90 2.06 33.72
C TYR A 397 -45.05 1.18 34.97
N ALA A 398 -46.19 0.49 35.11
CA ALA A 398 -46.45 -0.34 36.29
C ALA A 398 -45.46 -1.50 36.46
N SER A 399 -45.09 -2.17 35.37
CA SER A 399 -44.18 -3.33 35.35
C SER A 399 -43.07 -3.20 34.30
N SER A 400 -42.75 -1.97 33.89
CA SER A 400 -41.73 -1.70 32.89
C SER A 400 -41.23 -0.27 32.97
N PHE A 401 -40.15 0.00 32.26
CA PHE A 401 -39.68 1.36 32.01
C PHE A 401 -39.32 1.49 30.54
N GLY A 402 -39.32 2.71 30.02
CA GLY A 402 -38.93 2.98 28.66
C GLY A 402 -38.19 4.29 28.51
N TYR A 403 -37.51 4.43 27.38
CA TYR A 403 -36.86 5.66 26.97
C TYR A 403 -36.75 5.75 25.45
N HIS A 404 -36.63 6.97 24.93
CA HIS A 404 -36.40 7.19 23.51
C HIS A 404 -34.91 7.09 23.16
N LEU A 405 -34.56 6.11 22.33
CA LEU A 405 -33.23 5.93 21.73
C LEU A 405 -33.11 6.79 20.45
N PRO A 406 -32.20 7.78 20.41
CA PRO A 406 -32.01 8.61 19.22
C PRO A 406 -31.52 7.82 17.99
N TYR A 407 -31.78 8.38 16.81
CA TYR A 407 -31.54 7.74 15.52
C TYR A 407 -30.12 7.16 15.29
N HIS A 408 -30.06 6.17 14.40
CA HIS A 408 -28.81 5.58 13.91
C HIS A 408 -28.68 5.68 12.37
N LYS A 409 -27.49 5.43 11.82
CA LYS A 409 -27.21 5.52 10.36
C LYS A 409 -28.05 4.60 9.46
N GLY A 410 -28.77 3.63 10.01
CA GLY A 410 -29.67 2.74 9.26
C GLY A 410 -31.14 3.14 9.33
N ASP A 411 -31.47 4.24 10.00
CA ASP A 411 -32.84 4.75 10.11
C ASP A 411 -33.07 5.73 8.96
N ARG A 412 -34.00 5.39 8.07
CA ARG A 412 -34.28 6.16 6.85
C ARG A 412 -34.91 7.52 7.15
N PHE A 413 -35.60 7.65 8.28
CA PHE A 413 -36.35 8.86 8.64
C PHE A 413 -35.72 9.62 9.81
N PHE A 414 -34.67 9.08 10.43
CA PHE A 414 -33.95 9.69 11.55
C PHE A 414 -34.82 9.96 12.79
N GLU A 415 -35.89 9.19 12.98
CA GLU A 415 -36.88 9.37 14.04
C GLU A 415 -36.42 8.77 15.38
N GLY A 416 -35.54 7.75 15.35
CA GLY A 416 -35.17 6.99 16.54
C GLY A 416 -36.23 5.96 16.93
N ASN A 417 -36.02 5.29 18.08
CA ASN A 417 -36.87 4.20 18.54
C ASN A 417 -37.27 4.38 20.00
N THR A 418 -38.53 4.09 20.33
CA THR A 418 -38.94 3.96 21.73
C THR A 418 -38.60 2.56 22.23
N ILE A 419 -37.77 2.50 23.27
CA ILE A 419 -37.36 1.26 23.92
C ILE A 419 -38.22 1.07 25.17
N ILE A 420 -38.78 -0.11 25.35
CA ILE A 420 -39.54 -0.49 26.55
C ILE A 420 -38.95 -1.80 27.06
N ILE A 421 -38.53 -1.80 28.33
CA ILE A 421 -37.94 -2.95 29.01
C ILE A 421 -38.90 -3.38 30.12
N LEU A 422 -39.43 -4.60 29.99
CA LEU A 422 -40.33 -5.21 30.96
C LEU A 422 -39.56 -5.75 32.16
N SER A 423 -40.17 -5.69 33.34
CA SER A 423 -39.70 -6.42 34.53
C SER A 423 -39.61 -7.92 34.22
N GLN A 424 -38.64 -8.58 34.84
CA GLN A 424 -38.33 -9.99 34.63
C GLN A 424 -38.28 -10.73 35.96
N ASP A 425 -38.59 -12.03 35.94
CA ASP A 425 -38.52 -12.88 37.13
C ASP A 425 -37.05 -13.07 37.61
N GLU A 426 -36.12 -13.14 36.66
CA GLU A 426 -34.69 -13.31 36.90
C GLU A 426 -33.89 -12.08 36.44
N ALA A 427 -32.92 -11.67 37.26
CA ALA A 427 -32.08 -10.49 37.02
C ALA A 427 -32.89 -9.21 36.66
N ASP A 428 -34.00 -8.97 37.37
CA ASP A 428 -34.97 -7.93 37.04
C ASP A 428 -34.30 -6.57 36.77
N PRO A 429 -34.42 -6.02 35.54
CA PRO A 429 -33.82 -4.73 35.22
C PRO A 429 -34.52 -3.55 35.90
N LEU A 430 -35.79 -3.69 36.31
CA LEU A 430 -36.60 -2.58 36.81
C LEU A 430 -36.06 -2.00 38.15
N PRO A 431 -35.78 -2.79 39.19
CA PRO A 431 -35.16 -2.29 40.43
C PRO A 431 -33.78 -1.66 40.19
N ILE A 432 -32.98 -2.27 39.31
CA ILE A 432 -31.62 -1.80 38.97
C ILE A 432 -31.67 -0.43 38.29
N PHE A 433 -32.56 -0.28 37.30
CA PHE A 433 -32.75 0.98 36.59
C PHE A 433 -33.29 2.08 37.52
N ASN A 434 -34.30 1.77 38.34
CA ASN A 434 -34.87 2.73 39.29
C ASN A 434 -33.86 3.19 40.36
N ALA A 435 -33.01 2.28 40.85
CA ALA A 435 -31.94 2.61 41.78
C ALA A 435 -30.91 3.57 41.16
N TYR A 436 -30.54 3.35 39.90
CA TYR A 436 -29.68 4.27 39.15
C TYR A 436 -30.37 5.61 38.91
N LEU A 437 -31.60 5.62 38.40
CA LEU A 437 -32.34 6.84 38.07
C LEU A 437 -32.52 7.74 39.30
N SER A 438 -32.89 7.15 40.44
CA SER A 438 -33.01 7.87 41.71
C SER A 438 -31.68 8.49 42.16
N SER A 439 -30.58 7.75 42.02
CA SER A 439 -29.24 8.24 42.33
C SER A 439 -28.79 9.35 41.38
N ARG A 440 -29.12 9.23 40.10
CA ARG A 440 -28.81 10.21 39.05
C ARG A 440 -29.59 11.51 39.26
N ASP A 441 -30.88 11.44 39.55
CA ASP A 441 -31.72 12.62 39.75
C ASP A 441 -31.37 13.38 41.04
N SER A 442 -30.89 12.64 42.05
CA SER A 442 -30.36 13.23 43.28
C SER A 442 -29.08 14.03 43.04
N LEU A 443 -28.18 13.55 42.17
CA LEU A 443 -26.88 14.19 41.89
C LEU A 443 -26.93 15.22 40.75
N PHE A 444 -27.77 14.99 39.73
CA PHE A 444 -27.70 15.68 38.44
C PHE A 444 -29.08 16.11 37.90
N ARG A 445 -29.89 16.74 38.74
CA ARG A 445 -31.26 17.17 38.43
C ARG A 445 -31.42 17.92 37.09
N LEU A 446 -30.47 18.79 36.74
CA LEU A 446 -30.55 19.67 35.56
C LEU A 446 -29.76 19.16 34.33
N ARG A 447 -29.10 18.01 34.41
CA ARG A 447 -28.37 17.46 33.26
C ARG A 447 -29.35 16.77 32.31
N PRO A 448 -29.24 16.90 30.98
CA PRO A 448 -30.19 16.29 30.05
C PRO A 448 -29.89 14.81 29.75
N ALA A 449 -28.64 14.36 29.88
CA ALA A 449 -28.26 12.98 29.53
C ALA A 449 -28.78 11.97 30.55
N LEU A 450 -29.35 10.86 30.09
CA LEU A 450 -29.82 9.77 30.95
C LEU A 450 -28.64 9.11 31.68
N TRP A 451 -27.61 8.74 30.94
CA TRP A 451 -26.42 8.06 31.44
C TRP A 451 -25.35 9.05 31.85
N LEU A 452 -25.03 9.13 33.14
CA LEU A 452 -24.07 10.05 33.72
C LEU A 452 -23.25 9.32 34.77
N THR A 453 -21.93 9.50 34.72
CA THR A 453 -21.00 9.08 35.77
C THR A 453 -21.08 10.03 36.96
N SER A 454 -20.41 9.67 38.05
CA SER A 454 -20.22 10.48 39.26
C SER A 454 -19.61 11.86 39.00
N THR A 455 -18.94 12.03 37.85
CA THR A 455 -18.40 13.32 37.38
C THR A 455 -19.41 14.19 36.63
N GLY A 456 -20.63 13.71 36.41
CA GLY A 456 -21.66 14.40 35.65
C GLY A 456 -21.44 14.37 34.13
N THR A 457 -20.62 13.44 33.63
CA THR A 457 -20.35 13.23 32.21
C THR A 457 -20.85 11.87 31.71
N PRO A 458 -21.28 11.75 30.44
CA PRO A 458 -21.68 10.45 29.88
C PRO A 458 -20.52 9.45 29.90
N PRO A 459 -20.78 8.18 30.25
CA PRO A 459 -19.76 7.14 30.27
C PRO A 459 -19.22 6.90 28.87
N THR A 460 -17.92 6.58 28.75
CA THR A 460 -17.33 6.20 27.46
C THR A 460 -17.27 4.69 27.28
N ARG A 461 -17.01 4.24 26.04
CA ARG A 461 -16.78 2.82 25.76
C ARG A 461 -15.62 2.25 26.59
N ALA A 462 -14.52 2.97 26.73
CA ALA A 462 -13.40 2.54 27.56
C ALA A 462 -13.77 2.45 29.06
N TRP A 463 -14.63 3.35 29.55
CA TRP A 463 -15.15 3.30 30.93
C TRP A 463 -15.94 2.01 31.17
N PHE A 464 -16.89 1.69 30.29
CA PHE A 464 -17.73 0.50 30.42
C PHE A 464 -16.91 -0.80 30.31
N LEU A 465 -16.03 -0.89 29.30
CA LEU A 465 -15.22 -2.08 29.08
C LEU A 465 -14.21 -2.34 30.21
N ARG A 466 -13.73 -1.30 30.89
CA ARG A 466 -12.83 -1.46 32.03
C ARG A 466 -13.53 -2.14 33.20
N ARG A 467 -14.77 -1.72 33.49
CA ARG A 467 -15.62 -2.34 34.53
C ARG A 467 -16.03 -3.76 34.16
N LEU A 468 -16.45 -3.98 32.92
CA LEU A 468 -16.82 -5.31 32.44
C LEU A 468 -15.66 -6.32 32.54
N ARG A 469 -14.44 -5.91 32.14
CA ARG A 469 -13.24 -6.77 32.20
C ARG A 469 -12.73 -7.02 33.61
N ALA A 470 -13.01 -6.12 34.55
CA ALA A 470 -12.66 -6.33 35.95
C ALA A 470 -13.46 -7.47 36.58
N ILE A 471 -14.65 -7.78 36.05
CA ILE A 471 -15.53 -8.84 36.52
C ILE A 471 -15.35 -10.11 35.67
N PHE A 472 -15.42 -9.97 34.35
CA PHE A 472 -15.30 -11.07 33.40
C PHE A 472 -13.91 -11.02 32.76
N SER A 473 -12.93 -11.69 33.38
CA SER A 473 -11.61 -11.88 32.81
C SER A 473 -11.69 -12.87 31.63
N HIS A 474 -11.77 -12.32 30.41
CA HIS A 474 -11.63 -13.07 29.16
C HIS A 474 -10.48 -12.52 28.31
#